data_AF-A0A9D7IG54-F1
#
_entry.id   AF-A0A9D7IG54-F1
#
_cell.length_a   1.000
_cell.length_b   1.000
_cell.length_c   1.000
_cell.angle_alpha   90.00
_cell.angle_beta   90.00
_cell.angle_gamma   90.00
#
_symmetry.space_group_name_H-M   'P 1'
#
loop_
_entity.id
_entity.type
_entity.pdbx_description
1 polymer ?
#
loop_
_entity_poly.entity_id
_entity_poly.type
_entity_poly.pdbx_seq_one_letter_code
_entity_poly.pdbx_strand_id
1 'polypeptide(L)'
;MSTKKSITSLTGSNGERIVEDLLPFSVQDFALSALDALPFGINIVNRDMRIIYVNQHQQSFFPDRQLGRRICFQAYMNDDQREEVCPWCASKIAFQTGKLVRRVAPSRNQEGIVFKHFEVVAIPLRDKSGEIFAVMELVEDIAGRTFNVPLALEPGKTRNLSQMFAFDRLICASKAMKDLRRRLELFSDNDAPVLIQGETGTGKNLIAEILHENSSRKSKPFIDLNCANMTETLMESELFGHEKGAFTGANSIKKGMVEMAEGGTLLLDEIGDAPMNIQAKLLRFLESGRFERVGGTRTIQVDARIIAATNQDLERRITEGKFRGGPLLPAECVDDHSSITSGTP
;
A
#
# COMPACT_ATOMS: atom_id res chain seq x y z
N MET A 1 -7.02 -5.92 62.38
CA MET A 1 -8.34 -5.75 61.74
C MET A 1 -8.13 -5.15 60.37
N SER A 2 -8.03 -5.97 59.32
CA SER A 2 -7.98 -5.50 57.94
C SER A 2 -9.18 -6.12 57.21
N THR A 3 -10.16 -5.30 56.93
CA THR A 3 -11.41 -5.68 56.27
C THR A 3 -11.12 -5.90 54.79
N LYS A 4 -10.80 -7.16 54.45
CA LYS A 4 -10.92 -7.70 53.09
C LYS A 4 -12.37 -7.50 52.64
N LYS A 5 -12.63 -6.48 51.82
CA LYS A 5 -13.87 -6.43 51.04
C LYS A 5 -13.69 -7.32 49.81
N SER A 6 -14.40 -8.45 49.87
CA SER A 6 -14.72 -9.35 48.76
C SER A 6 -15.10 -8.54 47.52
N ILE A 7 -14.31 -8.66 46.45
CA ILE A 7 -14.74 -8.27 45.11
C ILE A 7 -15.28 -9.55 44.47
N THR A 8 -16.59 -9.64 44.48
CA THR A 8 -17.35 -10.76 43.94
C THR A 8 -17.38 -10.68 42.42
N SER A 9 -17.04 -11.81 41.79
CA SER A 9 -17.35 -12.25 40.43
C SER A 9 -16.85 -11.40 39.24
N LEU A 10 -15.77 -11.86 38.62
CA LEU A 10 -15.59 -11.81 37.16
C LEU A 10 -15.78 -13.24 36.65
N THR A 11 -17.02 -13.62 36.39
CA THR A 11 -17.37 -14.96 35.90
C THR A 11 -16.79 -15.21 34.51
N GLY A 12 -15.99 -16.26 34.39
CA GLY A 12 -15.83 -16.99 33.14
C GLY A 12 -16.86 -18.12 33.05
N SER A 13 -17.58 -18.16 31.93
CA SER A 13 -18.09 -19.42 31.35
C SER A 13 -17.84 -19.52 29.84
N ASN A 14 -17.45 -18.41 29.18
CA ASN A 14 -17.20 -18.25 27.74
C ASN A 14 -16.33 -16.98 27.47
N GLY A 15 -15.30 -16.80 28.27
CA GLY A 15 -14.58 -15.52 28.41
C GLY A 15 -13.74 -15.54 29.69
N GLU A 16 -12.92 -16.56 29.83
CA GLU A 16 -12.09 -16.76 31.01
C GLU A 16 -10.97 -15.70 31.04
N ARG A 17 -10.96 -14.87 32.09
CA ARG A 17 -9.82 -14.00 32.43
C ARG A 17 -8.97 -14.73 33.47
N ILE A 18 -7.99 -15.51 33.01
CA ILE A 18 -7.13 -16.39 33.82
C ILE A 18 -5.88 -15.66 34.35
N VAL A 19 -6.02 -14.42 34.83
CA VAL A 19 -4.84 -13.59 35.12
C VAL A 19 -4.56 -13.47 36.62
N GLU A 20 -5.58 -13.49 37.48
CA GLU A 20 -5.38 -13.09 38.89
C GLU A 20 -4.82 -14.20 39.79
N ASP A 21 -5.15 -15.47 39.54
CA ASP A 21 -4.76 -16.60 40.42
C ASP A 21 -3.44 -17.28 40.04
N LEU A 22 -2.83 -16.90 38.90
CA LEU A 22 -1.62 -17.54 38.35
C LEU A 22 -0.39 -16.62 38.38
N LEU A 23 -0.55 -15.34 38.72
CA LEU A 23 0.56 -14.39 38.71
C LEU A 23 1.22 -14.29 40.09
N PRO A 24 2.57 -14.36 40.17
CA PRO A 24 3.29 -14.15 41.42
C PRO A 24 3.38 -12.66 41.83
N PHE A 25 2.76 -11.74 41.07
CA PHE A 25 2.79 -10.29 41.26
C PHE A 25 1.46 -9.65 40.81
N SER A 26 1.32 -8.33 41.01
CA SER A 26 0.06 -7.64 40.72
C SER A 26 -0.28 -7.63 39.22
N VAL A 27 -1.58 -7.55 38.89
CA VAL A 27 -2.04 -7.40 37.50
C VAL A 27 -1.46 -6.15 36.82
N GLN A 28 -1.17 -5.10 37.60
CA GLN A 28 -0.53 -3.89 37.10
C GLN A 28 0.90 -4.17 36.65
N ASP A 29 1.69 -4.86 37.49
CA ASP A 29 3.06 -5.24 37.17
C ASP A 29 3.11 -6.19 35.96
N PHE A 30 2.15 -7.12 35.88
CA PHE A 30 1.99 -7.99 34.72
C PHE A 30 1.71 -7.22 33.44
N ALA A 31 0.74 -6.29 33.47
CA ALA A 31 0.38 -5.51 32.30
C ALA A 31 1.56 -4.68 31.79
N LEU A 32 2.30 -4.03 32.69
CA LEU A 32 3.51 -3.28 32.33
C LEU A 32 4.58 -4.21 31.74
N SER A 33 4.88 -5.32 32.41
CA SER A 33 5.86 -6.30 31.93
C SER A 33 5.48 -6.89 30.56
N ALA A 34 4.19 -7.14 30.32
CA ALA A 34 3.69 -7.65 29.06
C ALA A 34 3.84 -6.62 27.94
N LEU A 35 3.50 -5.35 28.20
CA LEU A 35 3.64 -4.26 27.23
C LEU A 35 5.10 -3.94 26.91
N ASP A 36 6.00 -4.06 27.89
CA ASP A 36 7.45 -3.87 27.69
C ASP A 36 8.11 -5.05 26.96
N ALA A 37 7.58 -6.27 27.09
CA ALA A 37 8.10 -7.43 26.39
C ALA A 37 7.76 -7.46 24.89
N LEU A 38 6.84 -6.62 24.42
CA LEU A 38 6.44 -6.58 23.01
C LEU A 38 7.58 -6.06 22.11
N PRO A 39 7.88 -6.74 20.99
CA PRO A 39 8.97 -6.35 20.08
C PRO A 39 8.56 -5.22 19.12
N PHE A 40 7.66 -4.34 19.57
CA PHE A 40 7.09 -3.24 18.81
C PHE A 40 7.00 -2.01 19.71
N GLY A 41 6.97 -0.82 19.11
CA GLY A 41 6.75 0.41 19.85
C GLY A 41 5.33 0.44 20.41
N ILE A 42 5.21 0.68 21.71
CA ILE A 42 3.92 0.93 22.37
C ILE A 42 3.92 2.35 22.90
N ASN A 43 2.90 3.10 22.52
CA ASN A 43 2.61 4.43 23.03
C ASN A 43 1.14 4.50 23.45
N ILE A 44 0.83 4.86 24.69
CA ILE A 44 -0.56 5.04 25.13
C ILE A 44 -0.80 6.51 25.39
N VAL A 45 -1.81 7.06 24.75
CA VAL A 45 -2.23 8.46 24.89
C VAL A 45 -3.62 8.56 25.50
N ASN A 46 -3.82 9.52 26.39
CA ASN A 46 -5.14 9.84 26.92
C ASN A 46 -5.90 10.81 25.99
N ARG A 47 -7.13 11.19 26.36
CA ARG A 47 -7.96 12.13 25.59
C ARG A 47 -7.34 13.52 25.39
N ASP A 48 -6.49 13.95 26.32
CA ASP A 48 -5.75 15.22 26.22
C ASP A 48 -4.49 15.09 25.35
N MET A 49 -4.35 13.98 24.62
CA MET A 49 -3.17 13.63 23.82
C MET A 49 -1.89 13.50 24.64
N ARG A 50 -1.97 13.38 25.97
CA ARG A 50 -0.81 13.17 26.85
C ARG A 50 -0.39 11.71 26.80
N ILE A 51 0.91 11.48 26.61
CA ILE A 51 1.53 10.16 26.63
C ILE A 51 1.57 9.68 28.09
N ILE A 52 0.75 8.66 28.40
CA ILE A 52 0.64 8.06 29.73
C ILE A 52 1.50 6.80 29.87
N TYR A 53 1.89 6.18 28.76
CA TYR A 53 2.80 5.03 28.74
C TYR A 53 3.63 5.02 27.45
N VAL A 54 4.89 4.64 27.57
CA VAL A 54 5.80 4.37 26.46
C VAL A 54 6.63 3.15 26.84
N ASN A 55 6.71 2.14 25.98
CA ASN A 55 7.61 1.01 26.22
C ASN A 55 9.04 1.31 25.76
N GLN A 56 9.97 0.45 26.15
CA GLN A 56 11.40 0.60 25.79
C GLN A 56 11.62 0.62 24.27
N HIS A 57 10.86 -0.19 23.51
CA HIS A 57 10.99 -0.25 22.06
C HIS A 57 10.59 1.07 21.39
N GLN A 58 9.49 1.69 21.83
CA GLN A 58 9.07 2.99 21.32
C GLN A 58 10.10 4.08 21.65
N GLN A 59 10.66 4.06 22.86
CA GLN A 59 11.70 4.99 23.27
C GLN A 59 12.98 4.81 22.42
N SER A 60 13.29 3.59 21.96
CA SER A 60 14.45 3.30 21.12
C SER A 60 14.38 3.94 19.72
N PHE A 61 13.18 4.22 19.20
CA PHE A 61 13.02 4.94 17.93
C PHE A 61 13.41 6.42 18.03
N PHE A 62 13.37 6.98 19.24
CA PHE A 62 13.64 8.38 19.52
C PHE A 62 14.55 8.53 20.74
N PRO A 63 15.81 8.05 20.69
CA PRO A 63 16.69 7.98 21.85
C PRO A 63 16.98 9.36 22.46
N ASP A 64 16.98 10.41 21.63
CA ASP A 64 17.28 11.79 22.06
C ASP A 64 16.05 12.56 22.55
N ARG A 65 14.88 11.93 22.65
CA ARG A 65 13.62 12.60 23.01
C ARG A 65 13.00 11.98 24.25
N GLN A 66 12.64 12.81 25.21
CA GLN A 66 11.78 12.38 26.31
C GLN A 66 10.33 12.35 25.81
N LEU A 67 9.74 11.16 25.69
CA LEU A 67 8.36 10.98 25.19
C LEU A 67 7.32 10.99 26.32
N GLY A 68 7.56 10.19 27.36
CA GLY A 68 6.60 9.99 28.45
C GLY A 68 6.21 11.28 29.16
N ARG A 69 4.94 11.37 29.60
CA ARG A 69 4.34 12.51 30.32
C ARG A 69 4.30 13.82 29.55
N ARG A 70 4.61 13.85 28.26
CA ARG A 70 4.43 15.02 27.38
C ARG A 70 3.19 14.86 26.50
N ILE A 71 2.78 15.95 25.86
CA ILE A 71 1.75 15.91 24.82
C ILE A 71 2.36 15.26 23.59
N CYS A 72 1.64 14.30 23.00
CA CYS A 72 2.13 13.41 21.95
C CYS A 72 2.77 14.17 20.78
N PHE A 73 2.07 15.13 20.19
CA PHE A 73 2.58 15.88 19.05
C PHE A 73 3.72 16.84 19.41
N GLN A 74 3.80 17.34 20.66
CA GLN A 74 4.93 18.13 21.12
C GLN A 74 6.18 17.27 21.27
N ALA A 75 6.03 16.08 21.87
CA ALA A 75 7.11 15.12 22.06
C ALA A 75 7.68 14.59 20.74
N TYR A 76 6.82 14.18 19.80
CA TYR A 76 7.26 13.60 18.52
C TYR A 76 7.66 14.63 17.47
N MET A 77 7.24 15.89 17.59
CA MET A 77 7.72 16.97 16.70
C MET A 77 8.88 17.75 17.31
N ASN A 78 9.20 17.48 18.58
CA ASN A 78 10.19 18.21 19.35
C ASN A 78 9.92 19.73 19.35
N ASP A 79 8.64 20.08 19.53
CA ASP A 79 8.12 21.44 19.50
C ASP A 79 7.14 21.62 20.67
N ASP A 80 7.63 22.22 21.76
CA ASP A 80 6.84 22.46 22.98
C ASP A 80 5.79 23.55 22.83
N GLN A 81 5.91 24.41 21.81
CA GLN A 81 4.95 25.48 21.54
C GLN A 81 3.83 25.02 20.61
N ARG A 82 3.93 23.83 20.04
CA ARG A 82 2.87 23.27 19.21
C ARG A 82 1.59 23.11 20.03
N GLU A 83 0.49 23.65 19.50
CA GLU A 83 -0.86 23.51 20.05
C GLU A 83 -1.74 22.57 19.22
N GLU A 84 -1.41 22.40 17.93
CA GLU A 84 -2.20 21.60 17.00
C GLU A 84 -1.69 20.15 16.89
N VAL A 85 -2.64 19.21 16.95
CA VAL A 85 -2.40 17.79 16.63
C VAL A 85 -1.87 17.62 15.20
N CYS A 86 -1.20 16.49 14.93
CA CYS A 86 -0.77 16.16 13.57
C CYS A 86 -1.99 16.05 12.63
N PRO A 87 -1.93 16.58 11.39
CA PRO A 87 -3.01 16.42 10.40
C PRO A 87 -3.35 14.95 10.11
N TRP A 88 -2.36 14.06 10.29
CA TRP A 88 -2.51 12.62 10.10
C TRP A 88 -2.71 11.81 11.39
N CYS A 89 -3.01 12.44 12.53
CA CYS A 89 -3.05 11.79 13.85
C CYS A 89 -4.03 10.58 13.91
N ALA A 90 -3.47 9.36 14.03
CA ALA A 90 -4.26 8.12 14.16
C ALA A 90 -5.08 8.10 15.45
N SER A 91 -4.47 8.52 16.57
CA SER A 91 -5.13 8.56 17.87
C SER A 91 -6.36 9.46 17.92
N LYS A 92 -6.30 10.66 17.31
CA LYS A 92 -7.46 11.56 17.25
C LYS A 92 -8.65 10.91 16.57
N ILE A 93 -8.40 10.22 15.45
CA ILE A 93 -9.46 9.53 14.70
C ILE A 93 -9.99 8.33 15.48
N ALA A 94 -9.12 7.59 16.16
CA ALA A 94 -9.52 6.47 17.01
C ALA A 94 -10.42 6.93 18.17
N PHE A 95 -10.10 8.06 18.81
CA PHE A 95 -10.97 8.69 19.82
C PHE A 95 -12.33 9.10 19.24
N GLN A 96 -12.35 9.71 18.06
CA GLN A 96 -13.59 10.19 17.43
C GLN A 96 -14.50 9.07 16.91
N THR A 97 -13.91 8.05 16.30
CA THR A 97 -14.67 6.98 15.63
C THR A 97 -14.93 5.78 16.53
N GLY A 98 -14.13 5.62 17.59
CA GLY A 98 -14.12 4.44 18.44
C GLY A 98 -13.73 3.15 17.73
N LYS A 99 -13.13 3.26 16.53
CA LYS A 99 -12.63 2.15 15.74
C LYS A 99 -11.10 2.10 15.81
N LEU A 100 -10.56 0.93 15.52
CA LEU A 100 -9.13 0.77 15.23
C LEU A 100 -8.79 1.59 13.99
N VAL A 101 -7.71 2.37 14.05
CA VAL A 101 -7.23 3.23 12.97
C VAL A 101 -5.80 2.87 12.65
N ARG A 102 -5.52 2.60 11.38
CA ARG A 102 -4.17 2.30 10.89
C ARG A 102 -3.70 3.44 10.00
N ARG A 103 -2.50 3.97 10.25
CA ARG A 103 -1.88 5.02 9.42
C ARG A 103 -0.37 4.87 9.33
N VAL A 104 0.19 5.34 8.23
CA VAL A 104 1.63 5.52 8.08
C VAL A 104 1.96 6.99 8.39
N ALA A 105 2.92 7.20 9.29
CA ALA A 105 3.38 8.50 9.70
C ALA A 105 4.87 8.68 9.34
N PRO A 106 5.23 9.70 8.54
CA PRO A 106 6.63 10.02 8.31
C PRO A 106 7.21 10.71 9.54
N SER A 107 8.43 10.33 9.92
CA SER A 107 9.20 11.02 10.95
C SER A 107 10.25 11.91 10.31
N ARG A 108 10.27 13.17 10.72
CA ARG A 108 11.15 14.21 10.20
C ARG A 108 12.17 14.64 11.25
N ASN A 109 13.40 14.90 10.80
CA ASN A 109 14.41 15.55 11.63
C ASN A 109 14.10 17.06 11.76
N GLN A 110 14.93 17.79 12.51
CA GLN A 110 14.74 19.23 12.73
C GLN A 110 14.87 20.07 11.45
N GLU A 111 15.50 19.53 10.41
CA GLU A 111 15.64 20.16 9.08
C GLU A 111 14.46 19.83 8.15
N GLY A 112 13.46 19.09 8.64
CA GLY A 112 12.27 18.69 7.87
C GLY A 112 12.48 17.49 6.95
N ILE A 113 13.67 16.88 6.95
CA ILE A 113 14.02 15.70 6.17
C ILE A 113 13.37 14.46 6.81
N VAL A 114 12.62 13.71 6.01
CA VAL A 114 12.04 12.43 6.43
C VAL A 114 13.14 11.40 6.57
N PHE A 115 13.32 10.84 7.76
CA PHE A 115 14.36 9.83 8.02
C PHE A 115 13.79 8.43 8.27
N LYS A 116 12.51 8.32 8.67
CA LYS A 116 11.81 7.04 8.89
C LYS A 116 10.33 7.14 8.53
N HIS A 117 9.75 6.00 8.20
CA HIS A 117 8.30 5.83 8.12
C HIS A 117 7.88 4.84 9.20
N PHE A 118 6.87 5.22 9.97
CA PHE A 118 6.30 4.36 10.99
C PHE A 118 4.88 3.97 10.61
N GLU A 119 4.59 2.69 10.67
CA GLU A 119 3.22 2.23 10.79
C GLU A 119 2.74 2.49 12.23
N VAL A 120 1.56 3.09 12.36
CA VAL A 120 0.87 3.31 13.63
C VAL A 120 -0.52 2.68 13.56
N VAL A 121 -0.77 1.72 14.45
CA VAL A 121 -2.10 1.14 14.70
C VAL A 121 -2.63 1.70 16.02
N ALA A 122 -3.61 2.60 15.93
CA ALA A 122 -4.29 3.21 17.06
C ALA A 122 -5.52 2.37 17.46
N ILE A 123 -5.48 1.84 18.68
CA ILE A 123 -6.47 0.93 19.26
C ILE A 123 -7.17 1.63 20.42
N PRO A 124 -8.48 1.92 20.32
CA PRO A 124 -9.24 2.52 21.43
C PRO A 124 -9.29 1.59 22.65
N LEU A 125 -8.86 2.09 23.80
CA LEU A 125 -8.99 1.41 25.09
C LEU A 125 -10.26 1.90 25.80
N ARG A 126 -11.12 0.96 26.17
CA ARG A 126 -12.41 1.25 26.81
C ARG A 126 -12.39 0.85 28.27
N ASP A 127 -13.06 1.65 29.10
CA ASP A 127 -13.30 1.32 30.50
C ASP A 127 -14.47 0.32 30.64
N LYS A 128 -14.90 0.07 31.88
CA LYS A 128 -16.05 -0.81 32.16
C LYS A 128 -17.39 -0.25 31.67
N SER A 129 -17.51 1.06 31.48
CA SER A 129 -18.71 1.71 30.95
C SER A 129 -18.77 1.67 29.41
N GLY A 130 -17.67 1.27 28.76
CA GLY A 130 -17.52 1.26 27.31
C GLY A 130 -16.97 2.58 26.75
N GLU A 131 -16.66 3.54 27.62
CA GLU A 131 -16.10 4.83 27.26
C GLU A 131 -14.61 4.69 26.90
N ILE A 132 -14.19 5.31 25.80
CA ILE A 132 -12.79 5.32 25.37
C ILE A 132 -12.01 6.28 26.27
N PHE A 133 -11.18 5.77 27.18
CA PHE A 133 -10.39 6.60 28.09
C PHE A 133 -8.98 6.89 27.55
N ALA A 134 -8.46 6.00 26.70
CA ALA A 134 -7.14 6.11 26.10
C ALA A 134 -7.11 5.44 24.72
N VAL A 135 -6.05 5.70 23.96
CA VAL A 135 -5.73 5.00 22.73
C VAL A 135 -4.32 4.43 22.88
N MET A 136 -4.18 3.14 22.58
CA MET A 136 -2.90 2.46 22.48
C MET A 136 -2.45 2.45 21.01
N GLU A 137 -1.31 3.05 20.75
CA GLU A 137 -0.62 3.01 19.47
C GLU A 137 0.41 1.88 19.49
N LEU A 138 0.25 0.93 18.58
CA LEU A 138 1.30 0.01 18.18
C LEU A 138 2.08 0.66 17.04
N VAL A 139 3.40 0.75 17.17
CA VAL A 139 4.26 1.49 16.26
C VAL A 139 5.37 0.57 15.76
N GLU A 140 5.50 0.50 14.44
CA GLU A 140 6.57 -0.26 13.80
C GLU A 140 7.34 0.60 12.81
N ASP A 141 8.66 0.52 12.85
CA ASP A 141 9.51 1.07 11.80
C ASP A 141 9.38 0.19 10.55
N ILE A 142 8.94 0.79 9.44
CA ILE A 142 8.79 0.12 8.15
C ILE A 142 9.95 0.44 7.20
N ALA A 143 10.95 1.20 7.65
CA ALA A 143 12.17 1.45 6.88
C ALA A 143 12.97 0.14 6.72
N GLY A 144 13.06 -0.37 5.48
CA GLY A 144 13.95 -1.48 5.11
C GLY A 144 13.36 -2.89 5.15
N ARG A 145 12.05 -3.09 5.35
CA ARG A 145 11.46 -4.45 5.32
C ARG A 145 11.09 -4.91 3.91
N THR A 146 11.83 -5.90 3.41
CA THR A 146 11.34 -6.91 2.44
C THR A 146 10.47 -7.90 3.23
N PHE A 147 9.15 -7.93 3.02
CA PHE A 147 8.20 -8.63 3.92
C PHE A 147 7.87 -10.07 3.51
N ASN A 148 8.26 -11.04 4.35
CA ASN A 148 7.73 -12.43 4.43
C ASN A 148 7.37 -12.75 5.89
N VAL A 149 6.11 -12.54 6.30
CA VAL A 149 5.55 -13.12 7.53
C VAL A 149 4.09 -13.50 7.26
N PRO A 150 3.69 -14.77 7.50
CA PRO A 150 2.31 -15.20 7.33
C PRO A 150 1.48 -14.82 8.57
N LEU A 151 0.45 -13.99 8.41
CA LEU A 151 -0.58 -13.80 9.44
C LEU A 151 -1.83 -14.61 9.08
N ALA A 152 -2.23 -15.50 9.98
CA ALA A 152 -3.41 -16.33 9.86
C ALA A 152 -4.68 -15.54 10.22
N LEU A 153 -5.54 -15.30 9.24
CA LEU A 153 -6.97 -15.04 9.42
C LEU A 153 -7.72 -15.85 8.35
N GLU A 154 -8.53 -16.81 8.81
CA GLU A 154 -9.30 -17.84 8.08
C GLU A 154 -8.50 -19.01 7.44
N PRO A 155 -8.98 -20.27 7.57
CA PRO A 155 -8.32 -21.41 6.94
C PRO A 155 -8.43 -21.30 5.41
N GLY A 156 -7.32 -20.98 4.74
CA GLY A 156 -7.18 -21.12 3.29
C GLY A 156 -6.89 -19.86 2.48
N LYS A 157 -6.80 -18.66 3.08
CA LYS A 157 -6.37 -17.44 2.36
C LYS A 157 -5.35 -16.62 3.18
N THR A 158 -4.07 -16.90 2.98
CA THR A 158 -2.97 -16.03 3.42
C THR A 158 -2.97 -14.74 2.57
N ARG A 159 -3.44 -13.62 3.14
CA ARG A 159 -3.21 -12.28 2.58
C ARG A 159 -1.97 -11.66 3.23
N ASN A 160 -1.08 -11.09 2.43
CA ASN A 160 0.08 -10.35 2.94
C ASN A 160 -0.36 -8.98 3.49
N LEU A 161 0.19 -8.51 4.60
CA LEU A 161 -0.07 -7.15 5.10
C LEU A 161 0.36 -6.07 4.09
N SER A 162 1.42 -6.34 3.29
CA SER A 162 1.86 -5.50 2.17
C SER A 162 0.78 -5.28 1.10
N GLN A 163 -0.07 -6.28 0.87
CA GLN A 163 -1.19 -6.19 -0.07
C GLN A 163 -2.25 -5.19 0.44
N MET A 164 -2.59 -5.26 1.72
CA MET A 164 -3.60 -4.37 2.32
C MET A 164 -3.22 -2.88 2.26
N PHE A 165 -1.93 -2.54 2.39
CA PHE A 165 -1.46 -1.15 2.42
C PHE A 165 -1.45 -0.42 1.09
N ALA A 166 -1.19 -1.11 -0.02
CA ALA A 166 -1.19 -0.42 -1.30
C ALA A 166 -2.60 0.08 -1.64
N PHE A 167 -3.63 -0.72 -1.33
CA PHE A 167 -5.03 -0.32 -1.50
C PHE A 167 -5.48 0.81 -0.58
N ASP A 168 -4.76 1.09 0.51
CA ASP A 168 -5.06 2.23 1.40
C ASP A 168 -4.61 3.58 0.79
N ARG A 169 -3.79 3.56 -0.28
CA ARG A 169 -3.52 4.76 -1.11
C ARG A 169 -4.71 5.13 -2.01
N LEU A 170 -5.67 4.21 -2.21
CA LEU A 170 -6.89 4.42 -2.99
C LEU A 170 -8.03 4.92 -2.10
N ILE A 171 -8.52 6.14 -2.35
CA ILE A 171 -9.69 6.68 -1.65
C ILE A 171 -10.97 6.10 -2.27
N CYS A 172 -11.50 5.04 -1.65
CA CYS A 172 -12.71 4.35 -2.14
C CYS A 172 -13.99 4.78 -1.40
N ALA A 173 -14.42 6.03 -1.54
CA ALA A 173 -15.61 6.55 -0.88
C ALA A 173 -16.92 6.09 -1.56
N SER A 174 -16.95 6.06 -2.90
CA SER A 174 -18.13 5.70 -3.70
C SER A 174 -18.31 4.18 -3.86
N LYS A 175 -19.51 3.75 -4.29
CA LYS A 175 -19.79 2.35 -4.60
C LYS A 175 -18.92 1.85 -5.75
N ALA A 176 -18.82 2.63 -6.83
CA ALA A 176 -17.97 2.35 -7.97
C ALA A 176 -16.50 2.09 -7.56
N MET A 177 -15.93 2.93 -6.70
CA MET A 177 -14.55 2.75 -6.24
C MET A 177 -14.37 1.55 -5.30
N LYS A 178 -15.40 1.16 -4.55
CA LYS A 178 -15.38 -0.07 -3.75
C LYS A 178 -15.44 -1.32 -4.63
N ASP A 179 -16.23 -1.27 -5.71
CA ASP A 179 -16.32 -2.35 -6.69
C ASP A 179 -15.00 -2.50 -7.48
N LEU A 180 -14.39 -1.37 -7.88
CA LEU A 180 -13.04 -1.34 -8.46
C LEU A 180 -12.02 -1.99 -7.52
N ARG A 181 -11.95 -1.57 -6.25
CA ARG A 181 -11.05 -2.18 -5.26
C ARG A 181 -11.21 -3.71 -5.22
N ARG A 182 -12.45 -4.19 -5.20
CA ARG A 182 -12.74 -5.63 -5.14
C ARG A 182 -12.27 -6.38 -6.40
N ARG A 183 -12.36 -5.74 -7.58
CA ARG A 183 -11.79 -6.28 -8.84
C ARG A 183 -10.26 -6.28 -8.82
N LEU A 184 -9.65 -5.19 -8.36
CA LEU A 184 -8.20 -5.09 -8.26
C LEU A 184 -7.63 -6.14 -7.30
N GLU A 185 -8.29 -6.39 -6.16
CA GLU A 185 -7.90 -7.47 -5.24
C GLU A 185 -7.88 -8.85 -5.93
N LEU A 186 -8.83 -9.12 -6.85
CA LEU A 186 -8.86 -10.36 -7.62
C LEU A 186 -7.71 -10.45 -8.63
N PHE A 187 -7.39 -9.34 -9.29
CA PHE A 187 -6.29 -9.27 -10.27
C PHE A 187 -4.92 -9.29 -9.61
N SER A 188 -4.79 -8.85 -8.36
CA SER A 188 -3.54 -8.93 -7.61
C SER A 188 -3.07 -10.36 -7.38
N ASP A 189 -4.00 -11.31 -7.19
CA ASP A 189 -3.71 -12.70 -6.87
C ASP A 189 -3.28 -13.55 -8.10
N ASN A 190 -3.25 -12.98 -9.31
CA ASN A 190 -2.82 -13.68 -10.52
C ASN A 190 -1.94 -12.82 -11.45
N ASP A 191 -1.25 -13.47 -12.38
CA ASP A 191 -0.33 -12.82 -13.33
C ASP A 191 -0.99 -12.46 -14.68
N ALA A 192 -2.32 -12.46 -14.75
CA ALA A 192 -3.00 -12.11 -16.00
C ALA A 192 -2.70 -10.66 -16.40
N PRO A 193 -2.58 -10.38 -17.71
CA PRO A 193 -2.48 -9.01 -18.21
C PRO A 193 -3.71 -8.19 -17.84
N VAL A 194 -3.49 -6.98 -17.33
CA VAL A 194 -4.57 -6.07 -16.88
C VAL A 194 -4.58 -4.81 -17.75
N LEU A 195 -5.76 -4.34 -18.13
CA LEU A 195 -5.99 -3.05 -18.77
C LEU A 195 -6.73 -2.11 -17.81
N ILE A 196 -6.16 -0.94 -17.54
CA ILE A 196 -6.74 0.11 -16.71
C ILE A 196 -7.23 1.23 -17.63
N GLN A 197 -8.53 1.50 -17.62
CA GLN A 197 -9.14 2.59 -18.39
C GLN A 197 -9.69 3.66 -17.46
N GLY A 198 -9.56 4.91 -17.86
CA GLY A 198 -10.07 6.07 -17.15
C GLY A 198 -9.46 7.37 -17.66
N GLU A 199 -10.06 8.51 -17.34
CA GLU A 199 -9.60 9.81 -17.84
C GLU A 199 -8.16 10.14 -17.41
N THR A 200 -7.53 11.10 -18.07
CA THR A 200 -6.20 11.58 -17.68
C THR A 200 -6.25 12.19 -16.28
N GLY A 201 -5.30 11.82 -15.41
CA GLY A 201 -5.24 12.34 -14.03
C GLY A 201 -6.08 11.58 -12.99
N THR A 202 -6.77 10.50 -13.36
CA THR A 202 -7.58 9.67 -12.44
C THR A 202 -6.78 8.67 -11.59
N GLY A 203 -5.45 8.72 -11.64
CA GLY A 203 -4.58 7.86 -10.83
C GLY A 203 -4.36 6.44 -11.39
N LYS A 204 -4.41 6.25 -12.72
CA LYS A 204 -4.16 4.94 -13.36
C LYS A 204 -2.80 4.34 -12.99
N ASN A 205 -1.74 5.14 -12.92
CA ASN A 205 -0.39 4.66 -12.56
C ASN A 205 -0.35 4.19 -11.10
N LEU A 206 -1.06 4.88 -10.20
CA LEU A 206 -1.22 4.44 -8.81
C LEU A 206 -1.90 3.07 -8.74
N ILE A 207 -2.92 2.82 -9.57
CA ILE A 207 -3.59 1.51 -9.62
C ILE A 207 -2.62 0.42 -10.10
N ALA A 208 -1.80 0.71 -11.10
CA ALA A 208 -0.79 -0.24 -11.59
C ALA A 208 0.27 -0.57 -10.52
N GLU A 209 0.76 0.43 -9.79
CA GLU A 209 1.65 0.23 -8.64
C GLU A 209 1.01 -0.64 -7.57
N ILE A 210 -0.26 -0.37 -7.24
CA ILE A 210 -1.02 -1.13 -6.25
C ILE A 210 -1.14 -2.59 -6.67
N LEU A 211 -1.46 -2.87 -7.94
CA LEU A 211 -1.52 -4.22 -8.47
C LEU A 211 -0.18 -4.94 -8.35
N HIS A 212 0.92 -4.27 -8.67
CA HIS A 212 2.27 -4.84 -8.55
C HIS A 212 2.65 -5.13 -7.09
N GLU A 213 2.49 -4.17 -6.18
CA GLU A 213 2.78 -4.31 -4.75
C GLU A 213 1.94 -5.39 -4.08
N ASN A 214 0.76 -5.67 -4.64
CA ASN A 214 -0.13 -6.72 -4.19
C ASN A 214 0.11 -8.08 -4.86
N SER A 215 1.00 -8.18 -5.83
CA SER A 215 1.22 -9.43 -6.56
C SER A 215 2.27 -10.32 -5.90
N SER A 216 2.39 -11.56 -6.40
CA SER A 216 3.54 -12.43 -6.14
C SER A 216 4.87 -11.82 -6.56
N ARG A 217 4.85 -10.79 -7.42
CA ARG A 217 6.01 -10.10 -7.99
C ARG A 217 6.38 -8.80 -7.25
N LYS A 218 5.77 -8.50 -6.11
CA LYS A 218 5.97 -7.26 -5.32
C LYS A 218 7.43 -6.90 -4.98
N SER A 219 8.35 -7.87 -4.98
CA SER A 219 9.77 -7.69 -4.68
C SER A 219 10.64 -7.70 -5.93
N LYS A 220 10.03 -7.63 -7.11
CA LYS A 220 10.66 -7.69 -8.43
C LYS A 220 10.55 -6.32 -9.11
N PRO A 221 11.23 -6.09 -10.24
CA PRO A 221 11.17 -4.79 -10.91
C PRO A 221 9.74 -4.39 -11.29
N PHE A 222 9.40 -3.12 -11.05
CA PHE A 222 8.26 -2.45 -11.66
C PHE A 222 8.80 -1.41 -12.63
N ILE A 223 8.60 -1.65 -13.92
CA ILE A 223 9.11 -0.79 -15.00
C ILE A 223 7.92 -0.06 -15.61
N ASP A 224 8.03 1.26 -15.73
CA ASP A 224 7.01 2.11 -16.36
C ASP A 224 7.53 2.60 -17.71
N LEU A 225 6.72 2.42 -18.76
CA LEU A 225 6.92 3.00 -20.07
C LEU A 225 5.66 3.79 -20.46
N ASN A 226 5.80 5.10 -20.54
CA ASN A 226 4.78 5.97 -21.12
C ASN A 226 4.90 5.98 -22.65
N CYS A 227 3.85 5.55 -23.34
CA CYS A 227 3.80 5.46 -24.80
C CYS A 227 3.49 6.80 -25.48
N ALA A 228 3.09 7.83 -24.74
CA ALA A 228 2.76 9.13 -25.33
C ALA A 228 4.02 9.84 -25.83
N ASN A 229 3.88 10.58 -26.93
CA ASN A 229 4.89 11.47 -27.49
C ASN A 229 6.23 10.82 -27.93
N MET A 230 6.29 9.49 -28.07
CA MET A 230 7.46 8.78 -28.60
C MET A 230 7.34 8.52 -30.10
N THR A 231 8.46 8.64 -30.83
CA THR A 231 8.51 8.14 -32.21
C THR A 231 8.46 6.61 -32.23
N GLU A 232 7.96 6.03 -33.32
CA GLU A 232 7.85 4.59 -33.49
C GLU A 232 9.19 3.86 -33.26
N THR A 233 10.27 4.39 -33.83
CA THR A 233 11.62 3.82 -33.69
C THR A 233 12.16 3.89 -32.27
N LEU A 234 11.90 5.00 -31.56
CA LEU A 234 12.33 5.15 -30.18
C LEU A 234 11.54 4.22 -29.26
N MET A 235 10.22 4.15 -29.43
CA MET A 235 9.35 3.27 -28.65
C MET A 235 9.77 1.80 -28.82
N GLU A 236 10.02 1.36 -30.05
CA GLU A 236 10.47 0.00 -30.33
C GLU A 236 11.79 -0.33 -29.64
N SER A 237 12.75 0.60 -29.73
CA SER A 237 14.08 0.48 -29.12
C SER A 237 14.03 0.54 -27.58
N GLU A 238 13.17 1.36 -26.97
CA GLU A 238 12.98 1.37 -25.52
C GLU A 238 12.31 0.07 -25.06
N LEU A 239 11.23 -0.35 -25.72
CA LEU A 239 10.43 -1.49 -25.30
C LEU A 239 11.18 -2.82 -25.47
N PHE A 240 11.74 -3.06 -26.65
CA PHE A 240 12.37 -4.34 -27.02
C PHE A 240 13.89 -4.29 -27.07
N GLY A 241 14.52 -3.13 -26.93
CA GLY A 241 15.98 -3.01 -27.07
C GLY A 241 16.45 -3.11 -28.51
N HIS A 242 17.75 -2.94 -28.72
CA HIS A 242 18.36 -3.02 -30.04
C HIS A 242 19.74 -3.69 -29.99
N GLU A 243 20.10 -4.34 -31.09
CA GLU A 243 21.46 -4.81 -31.33
C GLU A 243 22.34 -3.68 -31.87
N LYS A 244 23.66 -3.84 -31.71
CA LYS A 244 24.63 -2.90 -32.28
C LYS A 244 24.47 -2.87 -33.81
N GLY A 245 24.32 -1.67 -34.37
CA GLY A 245 24.15 -1.46 -35.82
C GLY A 245 22.72 -1.61 -36.33
N ALA A 246 21.71 -1.74 -35.46
CA ALA A 246 20.31 -1.85 -35.86
C ALA A 246 19.78 -0.61 -36.62
N PHE A 247 20.31 0.58 -36.33
CA PHE A 247 20.02 1.85 -37.01
C PHE A 247 21.18 2.84 -36.81
N THR A 248 21.15 3.97 -37.52
CA THR A 248 22.16 5.04 -37.38
C THR A 248 22.17 5.59 -35.96
N GLY A 249 23.26 5.36 -35.21
CA GLY A 249 23.40 5.75 -33.80
C GLY A 249 23.34 4.59 -32.81
N ALA A 250 22.99 3.37 -33.25
CA ALA A 250 23.01 2.15 -32.43
C ALA A 250 24.46 1.64 -32.22
N ASN A 251 25.27 2.38 -31.47
CA ASN A 251 26.70 2.11 -31.28
C ASN A 251 26.98 0.94 -30.33
N SER A 252 25.99 0.54 -29.54
CA SER A 252 26.07 -0.54 -28.55
C SER A 252 24.75 -1.32 -28.52
N ILE A 253 24.78 -2.47 -27.85
CA ILE A 253 23.56 -3.24 -27.56
C ILE A 253 22.83 -2.54 -26.41
N LYS A 254 21.51 -2.40 -26.52
CA LYS A 254 20.63 -1.90 -25.46
C LYS A 254 19.57 -2.96 -25.14
N LYS A 255 19.42 -3.27 -23.85
CA LYS A 255 18.30 -4.10 -23.36
C LYS A 255 17.02 -3.25 -23.32
N GLY A 256 15.92 -3.85 -23.75
CA GLY A 256 14.60 -3.21 -23.69
C GLY A 256 13.95 -3.28 -22.31
N MET A 257 12.92 -2.47 -22.10
CA MET A 257 12.11 -2.45 -20.88
C MET A 257 11.47 -3.81 -20.59
N VAL A 258 11.11 -4.57 -21.62
CA VAL A 258 10.62 -5.94 -21.46
C VAL A 258 11.65 -6.81 -20.75
N GLU A 259 12.92 -6.79 -21.18
CA GLU A 259 13.99 -7.53 -20.49
C GLU A 259 14.29 -7.01 -19.09
N MET A 260 14.17 -5.69 -18.89
CA MET A 260 14.39 -5.08 -17.58
C MET A 260 13.28 -5.46 -16.57
N ALA A 261 12.10 -5.83 -17.07
CA ALA A 261 10.96 -6.28 -16.28
C ALA A 261 10.96 -7.80 -15.99
N GLU A 262 12.06 -8.52 -16.28
CA GLU A 262 12.19 -9.96 -16.03
C GLU A 262 11.83 -10.35 -14.59
N GLY A 263 10.89 -11.29 -14.46
CA GLY A 263 10.30 -11.74 -13.20
C GLY A 263 9.42 -10.72 -12.49
N GLY A 264 9.24 -9.52 -13.06
CA GLY A 264 8.55 -8.38 -12.50
C GLY A 264 7.30 -7.96 -13.29
N THR A 265 7.04 -6.66 -13.33
CA THR A 265 5.88 -6.06 -13.99
C THR A 265 6.31 -4.91 -14.88
N LEU A 266 5.75 -4.85 -16.09
CA LEU A 266 5.88 -3.75 -17.03
C LEU A 266 4.52 -3.03 -17.15
N LEU A 267 4.50 -1.75 -16.79
CA LEU A 267 3.41 -0.83 -17.07
C LEU A 267 3.62 -0.20 -18.46
N LEU A 268 2.58 -0.29 -19.29
CA LEU A 268 2.45 0.40 -20.57
C LEU A 268 1.40 1.51 -20.42
N ASP A 269 1.85 2.70 -20.04
CA ASP A 269 0.98 3.86 -19.86
C ASP A 269 0.68 4.53 -21.20
N GLU A 270 -0.54 5.02 -21.35
CA GLU A 270 -1.13 5.51 -22.60
C GLU A 270 -0.94 4.56 -23.81
N ILE A 271 -1.20 3.26 -23.62
CA ILE A 271 -1.04 2.22 -24.67
C ILE A 271 -1.83 2.51 -25.96
N GLY A 272 -2.89 3.32 -25.87
CA GLY A 272 -3.63 3.78 -27.04
C GLY A 272 -2.72 4.48 -28.06
N ASP A 273 -1.68 5.19 -27.62
CA ASP A 273 -0.77 5.92 -28.50
C ASP A 273 0.32 5.04 -29.14
N ALA A 274 0.36 3.74 -28.81
CA ALA A 274 1.32 2.82 -29.41
C ALA A 274 1.04 2.62 -30.92
N PRO A 275 2.06 2.72 -31.79
CA PRO A 275 1.94 2.43 -33.22
C PRO A 275 1.53 0.97 -33.51
N MET A 276 0.86 0.73 -34.64
CA MET A 276 0.26 -0.57 -34.99
C MET A 276 1.28 -1.73 -35.09
N ASN A 277 2.51 -1.45 -35.49
CA ASN A 277 3.60 -2.44 -35.53
C ASN A 277 4.05 -2.83 -34.11
N ILE A 278 4.14 -1.85 -33.19
CA ILE A 278 4.47 -2.08 -31.79
C ILE A 278 3.38 -2.92 -31.13
N GLN A 279 2.11 -2.60 -31.37
CA GLN A 279 0.98 -3.40 -30.89
C GLN A 279 1.06 -4.86 -31.38
N ALA A 280 1.42 -5.09 -32.65
CA ALA A 280 1.57 -6.44 -33.17
C ALA A 280 2.71 -7.22 -32.48
N LYS A 281 3.83 -6.56 -32.17
CA LYS A 281 4.94 -7.19 -31.43
C LYS A 281 4.58 -7.44 -29.97
N LEU A 282 3.90 -6.51 -29.33
CA LEU A 282 3.38 -6.66 -27.96
C LEU A 282 2.42 -7.84 -27.85
N LEU A 283 1.50 -8.02 -28.81
CA LEU A 283 0.59 -9.16 -28.83
C LEU A 283 1.34 -10.49 -28.92
N ARG A 284 2.34 -10.59 -29.80
CA ARG A 284 3.19 -11.78 -29.89
C ARG A 284 3.94 -12.05 -28.59
N PHE A 285 4.40 -11.00 -27.92
CA PHE A 285 5.03 -11.12 -26.61
C PHE A 285 4.03 -11.60 -25.55
N LEU A 286 2.83 -11.04 -25.50
CA LEU A 286 1.77 -11.46 -24.55
C LEU A 286 1.38 -12.94 -24.74
N GLU A 287 1.36 -13.44 -25.98
CA GLU A 287 1.00 -14.83 -26.28
C GLU A 287 2.11 -15.83 -25.95
N SER A 288 3.38 -15.46 -26.18
CA SER A 288 4.51 -16.41 -26.17
C SER A 288 5.56 -16.16 -25.11
N GLY A 289 5.54 -14.98 -24.45
CA GLY A 289 6.62 -14.49 -23.60
C GLY A 289 7.93 -14.25 -24.36
N ARG A 290 7.89 -14.17 -25.69
CA ARG A 290 9.08 -14.09 -26.55
C ARG A 290 9.07 -12.88 -27.46
N PHE A 291 10.24 -12.31 -27.70
CA PHE A 291 10.44 -11.20 -28.62
C PHE A 291 11.87 -11.19 -29.19
N GLU A 292 12.15 -10.29 -30.13
CA GLU A 292 13.47 -10.07 -30.71
C GLU A 292 13.83 -8.59 -30.59
N ARG A 293 15.11 -8.29 -30.32
CA ARG A 293 15.60 -6.90 -30.33
C ARG A 293 15.54 -6.33 -31.74
N VAL A 294 15.45 -5.01 -31.86
CA VAL A 294 15.54 -4.33 -33.15
C VAL A 294 16.88 -4.64 -33.80
N GLY A 295 16.85 -5.06 -35.07
CA GLY A 295 18.03 -5.48 -35.83
C GLY A 295 18.66 -6.81 -35.41
N GLY A 296 18.08 -7.51 -34.42
CA GLY A 296 18.52 -8.83 -33.98
C GLY A 296 17.66 -9.96 -34.56
N THR A 297 18.24 -11.16 -34.60
CA THR A 297 17.53 -12.41 -34.97
C THR A 297 17.42 -13.39 -33.81
N ARG A 298 17.98 -13.03 -32.65
CA ARG A 298 17.95 -13.86 -31.46
C ARG A 298 16.62 -13.66 -30.74
N THR A 299 15.82 -14.71 -30.70
CA THR A 299 14.62 -14.75 -29.85
C THR A 299 15.01 -14.77 -28.37
N ILE A 300 14.38 -13.90 -27.59
CA ILE A 300 14.57 -13.77 -26.14
C ILE A 300 13.25 -14.13 -25.48
N GLN A 301 13.30 -15.01 -24.48
CA GLN A 301 12.15 -15.36 -23.65
C GLN A 301 12.26 -14.61 -22.31
N VAL A 302 11.19 -13.94 -21.91
CA VAL A 302 11.10 -13.13 -20.70
C VAL A 302 9.78 -13.42 -19.99
N ASP A 303 9.84 -13.55 -18.68
CA ASP A 303 8.65 -13.65 -17.83
C ASP A 303 8.33 -12.29 -17.20
N ALA A 304 7.52 -11.48 -17.87
CA ALA A 304 7.09 -10.18 -17.37
C ALA A 304 5.56 -10.08 -17.36
N ARG A 305 5.00 -9.69 -16.21
CA ARG A 305 3.58 -9.37 -16.09
C ARG A 305 3.31 -8.02 -16.77
N ILE A 306 2.28 -7.94 -17.61
CA ILE A 306 1.92 -6.70 -18.31
C ILE A 306 0.71 -6.04 -17.63
N ILE A 307 0.84 -4.74 -17.34
CA ILE A 307 -0.28 -3.86 -17.00
C ILE A 307 -0.30 -2.76 -18.06
N ALA A 308 -1.44 -2.50 -18.68
CA ALA A 308 -1.61 -1.42 -19.64
C ALA A 308 -2.59 -0.38 -19.10
N ALA A 309 -2.36 0.89 -19.40
CA ALA A 309 -3.25 1.97 -19.03
C ALA A 309 -3.52 2.89 -20.23
N THR A 310 -4.73 3.45 -20.32
CA THR A 310 -5.05 4.46 -21.34
C THR A 310 -6.28 5.27 -20.97
N ASN A 311 -6.33 6.51 -21.43
CA ASN A 311 -7.54 7.34 -21.42
C ASN A 311 -8.44 7.16 -22.66
N GLN A 312 -8.02 6.37 -23.64
CA GLN A 312 -8.70 6.25 -24.93
C GLN A 312 -9.71 5.09 -24.94
N ASP A 313 -10.79 5.28 -25.69
CA ASP A 313 -11.76 4.22 -25.98
C ASP A 313 -11.15 3.22 -26.99
N LEU A 314 -10.63 2.12 -26.45
CA LEU A 314 -9.99 1.09 -27.27
C LEU A 314 -10.99 0.33 -28.15
N GLU A 315 -12.25 0.16 -27.75
CA GLU A 315 -13.26 -0.50 -28.59
C GLU A 315 -13.51 0.32 -29.86
N ARG A 316 -13.68 1.63 -29.68
CA ARG A 316 -13.76 2.55 -30.81
C ARG A 316 -12.48 2.52 -31.65
N ARG A 317 -11.30 2.53 -31.04
CA ARG A 317 -10.05 2.49 -31.82
C ARG A 317 -9.84 1.17 -32.57
N ILE A 318 -10.35 0.06 -32.04
CA ILE A 318 -10.36 -1.23 -32.75
C ILE A 318 -11.25 -1.16 -33.98
N THR A 319 -12.47 -0.62 -33.85
CA THR A 319 -13.39 -0.47 -34.99
C THR A 319 -12.85 0.50 -36.05
N GLU A 320 -12.09 1.52 -35.64
CA GLU A 320 -11.39 2.44 -36.55
C GLU A 320 -10.08 1.85 -37.15
N GLY A 321 -9.68 0.63 -36.77
CA GLY A 321 -8.44 0.00 -37.25
C GLY A 321 -7.15 0.63 -36.70
N LYS A 322 -7.26 1.47 -35.66
CA LYS A 322 -6.16 2.18 -35.00
C LYS A 322 -5.63 1.47 -33.75
N PHE A 323 -6.24 0.34 -33.39
CA PHE A 323 -5.80 -0.51 -32.30
C PHE A 323 -6.12 -1.99 -32.60
N ARG A 324 -5.26 -2.92 -32.19
CA ARG A 324 -5.48 -4.37 -32.32
C ARG A 324 -6.10 -4.93 -31.04
N GLY A 325 -7.16 -5.73 -31.17
CA GLY A 325 -7.73 -6.47 -30.04
C GLY A 325 -6.75 -7.51 -29.49
N GLY A 326 -6.78 -7.73 -28.17
CA GLY A 326 -5.89 -8.67 -27.47
C GLY A 326 -6.40 -9.08 -26.09
N PRO A 327 -5.76 -10.07 -25.44
CA PRO A 327 -6.24 -10.69 -24.19
C PRO A 327 -5.86 -9.87 -22.94
N LEU A 328 -6.24 -8.59 -22.88
CA LEU A 328 -6.10 -7.78 -21.66
C LEU A 328 -7.40 -7.82 -20.85
N LEU A 329 -7.32 -8.11 -19.55
CA LEU A 329 -8.50 -8.13 -18.67
C LEU A 329 -8.82 -6.71 -18.17
N PRO A 330 -10.07 -6.23 -18.30
CA PRO A 330 -10.43 -4.87 -17.90
C PRO A 330 -10.51 -4.70 -16.37
N ALA A 331 -9.80 -3.71 -15.86
CA ALA A 331 -9.93 -3.15 -14.52
C ALA A 331 -10.45 -1.70 -14.66
N GLU A 332 -11.77 -1.56 -14.77
CA GLU A 332 -12.43 -0.28 -15.05
C GLU A 332 -12.48 0.64 -13.82
N CYS A 333 -11.91 1.84 -13.93
CA CYS A 333 -12.28 2.97 -13.09
C CYS A 333 -13.59 3.55 -13.61
N VAL A 334 -14.70 3.30 -12.92
CA VAL A 334 -15.97 3.92 -13.27
C VAL A 334 -16.05 5.31 -12.64
N ASP A 335 -15.98 6.35 -13.47
CA ASP A 335 -16.35 7.71 -13.09
C ASP A 335 -17.88 7.80 -12.93
N ASP A 336 -18.35 8.02 -11.71
CA ASP A 336 -19.76 8.27 -11.42
C ASP A 336 -20.02 9.78 -11.49
N HIS A 337 -20.01 10.34 -12.70
CA HIS A 337 -20.44 11.73 -12.95
C HIS A 337 -21.93 11.85 -13.32
N SER A 338 -22.72 10.77 -13.24
CA SER A 338 -24.13 10.77 -13.65
C SER A 338 -25.17 10.97 -12.53
N SER A 339 -24.81 11.45 -11.34
CA SER A 339 -25.80 11.60 -10.24
C SER A 339 -25.81 12.95 -9.49
N ILE A 340 -25.21 14.03 -10.02
CA ILE A 340 -25.22 15.35 -9.34
C ILE A 340 -25.92 16.48 -10.14
N THR A 341 -26.52 16.23 -11.31
CA THR A 341 -27.30 17.26 -12.03
C THR A 341 -28.74 16.85 -12.32
N SER A 342 -29.56 16.77 -11.27
CA SER A 342 -31.00 17.09 -11.35
C SER A 342 -31.60 17.09 -9.94
N GLY A 343 -31.46 18.23 -9.24
CA GLY A 343 -32.02 18.34 -7.90
C GLY A 343 -31.87 19.71 -7.27
N THR A 344 -32.46 20.74 -7.87
CA THR A 344 -33.06 21.87 -7.13
C THR A 344 -33.93 22.72 -8.06
N PRO A 345 -35.00 23.29 -7.50
CA PRO A 345 -36.40 22.82 -7.54
C PRO A 345 -37.08 22.96 -8.91
#